data_AF-A0A2I0QFR4-F1
#
_entry.id   AF-A0A2I0QFR4-F1
#
_cell.length_a   1.000
_cell.length_b   1.000
_cell.length_c   1.000
_cell.angle_alpha   90.00
_cell.angle_beta   90.00
_cell.angle_gamma   90.00
#
_symmetry.space_group_name_H-M   'P 1'
#
loop_
_entity.id
_entity.type
_entity.pdbx_description
1 polymer ?
#
loop_
_entity_poly.entity_id
_entity_poly.type
_entity_poly.pdbx_seq_one_letter_code
_entity_poly.pdbx_strand_id
1 'polypeptide(L)'
;MSKLKVEILAEKQQRLFEILKKKKWINNYYLAGGTGLALILGHRRSVDFDFFSGESFSNDFLSERLAKTGNYTKLSEQKNTLH
;
A
#
# COMPACT_ATOMS: atom_id res chain seq x y z
N MET A 1 -16.54 6.06 13.52
CA MET A 1 -15.72 5.45 12.45
C MET A 1 -15.69 3.94 12.66
N SER A 2 -15.99 3.13 11.65
CA SER A 2 -15.87 1.66 11.77
C SER A 2 -14.39 1.26 11.86
N LYS A 3 -14.08 0.25 12.65
CA LYS A 3 -12.71 -0.29 12.79
C LYS A 3 -12.36 -1.09 11.53
N LEU A 4 -11.18 -0.84 10.95
CA LEU A 4 -10.66 -1.59 9.80
C LEU A 4 -10.55 -3.09 10.12
N LYS A 5 -10.93 -3.93 9.16
CA LYS A 5 -10.94 -5.39 9.21
C LYS A 5 -9.60 -5.96 8.75
N VAL A 6 -8.54 -5.70 9.51
CA VAL A 6 -7.16 -6.12 9.15
C VAL A 6 -6.97 -7.64 9.14
N GLU A 7 -7.89 -8.40 9.76
CA GLU A 7 -7.94 -9.86 9.72
C GLU A 7 -8.13 -10.44 8.32
N ILE A 8 -8.55 -9.64 7.34
CA ILE A 8 -8.63 -10.03 5.93
C ILE A 8 -7.26 -10.18 5.25
N LEU A 9 -6.22 -9.59 5.85
CA LEU A 9 -4.85 -9.62 5.33
C LEU A 9 -4.09 -10.82 5.92
N ALA A 10 -3.24 -11.45 5.13
CA ALA A 10 -2.32 -12.48 5.63
C ALA A 10 -1.35 -11.88 6.67
N GLU A 11 -0.80 -12.70 7.59
CA GLU A 11 0.09 -12.20 8.64
C GLU A 11 1.26 -11.36 8.12
N LYS A 12 1.88 -11.78 7.01
CA LYS A 12 2.99 -11.03 6.40
C LYS A 12 2.54 -9.64 5.90
N GLN A 13 1.34 -9.55 5.33
CA GLN A 13 0.76 -8.28 4.90
C GLN A 13 0.38 -7.39 6.08
N GLN A 14 -0.12 -7.95 7.17
CA GLN A 14 -0.40 -7.18 8.39
C GLN A 14 0.88 -6.54 8.94
N ARG A 15 2.00 -7.30 8.97
CA ARG A 15 3.31 -6.76 9.37
C ARG A 15 3.79 -5.65 8.44
N LEU A 16 3.65 -5.84 7.12
CA LEU A 16 4.00 -4.82 6.13
C LEU A 16 3.13 -3.56 6.29
N PHE A 17 1.82 -3.74 6.52
CA PHE A 17 0.88 -2.64 6.73
C PHE A 17 1.29 -1.79 7.95
N GLU A 18 1.67 -2.42 9.06
CA GLU A 18 2.16 -1.71 10.25
C GLU A 18 3.50 -1.00 10.02
N ILE A 19 4.37 -1.53 9.16
CA ILE A 19 5.60 -0.85 8.76
C ILE A 19 5.29 0.38 7.91
N LEU A 20 4.44 0.23 6.89
CA LEU A 20 4.07 1.29 5.96
C LEU A 20 3.34 2.43 6.67
N LYS A 21 2.41 2.12 7.57
CA LYS A 21 1.66 3.11 8.38
C LYS A 21 2.56 4.04 9.20
N LYS A 22 3.78 3.63 9.53
CA LYS A 22 4.77 4.45 10.26
C LYS A 22 5.59 5.36 9.35
N LYS A 23 5.50 5.21 8.03
CA LYS A 23 6.28 5.99 7.07
C LYS A 23 5.53 7.27 6.69
N LYS A 24 6.09 8.44 6.99
CA LYS A 24 5.45 9.73 6.67
C LYS A 24 5.11 9.91 5.18
N TRP A 25 5.94 9.37 4.28
CA TRP A 25 5.73 9.50 2.83
C TRP A 25 4.49 8.74 2.33
N ILE A 26 3.96 7.77 3.09
CA ILE A 26 2.76 7.01 2.69
C ILE A 26 1.50 7.87 2.74
N ASN A 27 1.51 9.00 3.47
CA ASN A 27 0.32 9.82 3.70
C ASN A 27 -0.25 10.44 2.42
N ASN A 28 0.54 10.52 1.34
CA ASN A 28 0.09 11.00 0.04
C ASN A 28 -0.63 9.90 -0.77
N TYR A 29 -0.68 8.68 -0.24
CA TYR A 29 -1.25 7.52 -0.91
C TYR A 29 -2.38 6.92 -0.07
N TYR A 30 -3.36 6.34 -0.75
CA TYR A 30 -4.50 5.67 -0.13
C TYR A 30 -4.74 4.31 -0.79
N LEU A 31 -5.21 3.34 -0.01
CA LEU A 31 -5.66 2.07 -0.56
C LEU A 31 -7.01 2.27 -1.24
N ALA A 32 -7.11 1.82 -2.49
CA ALA A 32 -8.37 1.81 -3.21
C ALA A 32 -8.68 0.41 -3.75
N GLY A 33 -9.69 0.33 -4.62
CA GLY A 33 -10.09 -0.92 -5.25
C GLY A 33 -10.54 -1.99 -4.26
N GLY A 34 -10.28 -3.25 -4.62
CA GLY A 34 -10.76 -4.40 -3.88
C GLY A 34 -10.21 -4.50 -2.46
N THR A 35 -8.94 -4.14 -2.24
CA THR A 35 -8.31 -4.20 -0.91
C THR A 35 -8.85 -3.12 0.02
N GLY A 36 -9.03 -1.89 -0.46
CA GLY A 36 -9.66 -0.82 0.32
C GLY A 36 -11.07 -1.20 0.77
N LEU A 37 -11.89 -1.74 -0.14
CA LEU A 37 -13.24 -2.19 0.18
C LEU A 37 -13.26 -3.37 1.15
N ALA A 38 -12.34 -4.34 0.99
CA ALA A 38 -12.22 -5.48 1.87
C ALA A 38 -11.84 -5.09 3.31
N LEU A 39 -10.98 -4.08 3.49
CA LEU A 39 -10.62 -3.55 4.81
C LEU A 39 -11.80 -2.86 5.52
N ILE A 40 -12.75 -2.29 4.79
CA ILE A 40 -13.94 -1.66 5.38
C ILE A 40 -15.00 -2.72 5.73
N LEU A 41 -15.30 -3.62 4.80
CA LEU A 41 -16.42 -4.56 4.93
C LEU A 41 -16.05 -5.89 5.59
N GLY A 42 -14.78 -6.32 5.53
CA GLY A 42 -14.36 -7.64 5.99
C GLY A 42 -14.87 -8.80 5.12
N HIS A 43 -15.42 -8.50 3.94
CA HIS A 43 -16.21 -9.45 3.14
C HIS A 43 -15.39 -10.55 2.44
N ARG A 44 -14.08 -10.40 2.33
CA ARG A 44 -13.17 -11.39 1.73
C ARG A 44 -11.74 -11.17 2.19
N ARG A 45 -10.89 -12.19 2.01
CA ARG A 45 -9.43 -12.03 2.12
C ARG A 45 -8.89 -11.17 0.97
N SER A 46 -7.84 -10.41 1.23
CA SER A 46 -7.07 -9.72 0.19
C SER A 46 -5.61 -10.15 0.19
N VAL A 47 -4.99 -10.12 -0.98
CA VAL A 47 -3.63 -10.63 -1.19
C VAL A 47 -2.64 -9.55 -1.61
N ASP A 48 -3.12 -8.43 -2.15
CA ASP A 48 -2.29 -7.35 -2.71
C ASP A 48 -2.66 -5.99 -2.11
N PHE A 49 -1.71 -5.05 -2.14
CA PHE A 49 -1.95 -3.66 -1.81
C PHE A 49 -1.87 -2.78 -3.06
N ASP A 50 -3.02 -2.24 -3.46
CA ASP A 50 -3.08 -1.22 -4.51
C ASP A 50 -3.20 0.17 -3.88
N PHE A 51 -2.08 0.89 -3.88
CA PHE A 51 -2.02 2.28 -3.43
C PHE A 51 -2.17 3.24 -4.60
N PHE A 52 -2.95 4.29 -4.39
CA PHE A 52 -3.21 5.36 -5.34
C PHE A 52 -2.89 6.70 -4.71
N SER A 53 -2.60 7.71 -5.54
CA SER A 53 -2.38 9.09 -5.13
C SER A 53 -3.28 10.01 -5.95
N GLY A 54 -3.85 11.03 -5.30
CA GLY A 54 -4.54 12.13 -6.01
C GLY A 54 -3.57 13.18 -6.57
N GLU A 55 -2.29 13.08 -6.19
CA GLU A 55 -1.22 13.99 -6.57
C GLU A 55 -0.19 13.28 -7.45
N SER A 56 0.46 14.03 -8.36
CA SER A 56 1.62 13.53 -9.09
C SER A 56 2.80 13.26 -8.14
N PHE A 57 3.60 12.25 -8.41
CA PHE A 57 4.76 11.89 -7.60
C PHE A 57 5.96 11.49 -8.47
N SER A 58 7.16 11.60 -7.89
CA SER A 58 8.37 11.09 -8.53
C SER A 58 8.51 9.58 -8.27
N ASN A 59 8.59 8.82 -9.36
CA ASN A 59 8.83 7.38 -9.30
C ASN A 59 10.17 7.02 -8.65
N ASP A 60 11.22 7.81 -8.92
CA ASP A 60 12.54 7.64 -8.31
C ASP A 60 12.47 7.87 -6.81
N PHE A 61 11.79 8.93 -6.38
CA PHE A 61 11.55 9.18 -4.96
C PHE A 61 10.83 8.00 -4.31
N LEU A 62 9.74 7.51 -4.91
CA LEU A 62 8.98 6.40 -4.33
C LEU A 62 9.81 5.11 -4.30
N SER A 63 10.54 4.80 -5.37
CA SER A 63 11.46 3.65 -5.43
C SER A 63 12.51 3.71 -4.32
N GLU A 64 13.13 4.87 -4.08
CA GLU A 64 14.11 5.07 -3.01
C GLU A 64 13.49 4.82 -1.63
N ARG A 65 12.26 5.32 -1.40
CA ARG A 65 11.54 5.13 -0.13
C ARG A 65 11.15 3.67 0.12
N LEU A 66 10.74 2.96 -0.92
CA LEU A 66 10.41 1.54 -0.87
C LEU A 66 11.66 0.70 -0.57
N ALA A 67 12.77 0.94 -1.27
CA ALA A 67 14.05 0.27 -1.02
C ALA A 67 14.59 0.51 0.40
N LYS A 68 14.37 1.71 0.97
CA LYS A 68 14.71 2.02 2.38
C LYS A 68 13.76 1.37 3.40
N THR A 69 12.61 0.88 2.97
CA THR A 69 11.61 0.28 3.86
C THR A 69 11.78 -1.23 4.00
N GLY A 70 12.29 -1.90 2.97
CA GLY A 70 12.59 -3.33 2.98
C GLY A 70 13.06 -3.80 1.61
N ASN A 71 12.99 -5.11 1.39
CA ASN A 71 13.30 -5.70 0.09
C ASN A 71 12.34 -5.14 -0.97
N TYR A 72 12.90 -4.54 -2.01
CA TYR A 72 12.17 -3.90 -3.08
C TYR A 72 12.64 -4.45 -4.43
N THR A 73 11.69 -4.72 -5.31
CA THR A 73 11.93 -5.12 -6.69
C THR A 73 10.93 -4.36 -7.54
N LYS A 74 11.42 -3.68 -8.58
CA LYS A 74 10.60 -2.97 -9.54
C LYS A 74 10.43 -3.86 -10.76
N LEU A 75 9.19 -4.25 -11.05
CA LEU A 75 8.82 -5.08 -12.20
C LEU A 75 8.56 -4.23 -13.43
N SER A 76 7.92 -3.06 -13.27
CA SER A 76 7.72 -2.11 -14.35
C SER A 76 7.54 -0.68 -13.86
N GLU A 77 7.63 0.27 -14.80
CA GLU A 77 7.58 1.68 -14.50
C GLU A 77 6.85 2.47 -15.58
N GLN A 78 5.92 3.33 -15.16
CA GLN A 78 5.31 4.37 -15.98
C GLN A 78 5.20 5.66 -15.15
N LYS A 79 5.03 6.83 -15.79
CA LYS A 79 4.94 8.10 -15.06
C LYS A 79 3.84 8.03 -13.97
N ASN A 80 4.19 8.30 -12.71
CA ASN A 80 3.32 8.19 -11.53
C ASN A 80 2.75 6.76 -11.32
N THR A 81 3.48 5.71 -11.69
CA THR A 81 3.05 4.32 -11.51
C THR A 81 4.26 3.40 -11.39
N LEU A 82 4.26 2.57 -10.35
CA LEU A 82 5.26 1.53 -10.11
C LEU A 82 4.54 0.20 -9.93
N HIS A 83 5.10 -0.85 -10.53
CA HIS A 83 4.73 -2.24 -10.25
C HIS A 83 5.97 -3.01 -9.80
#